data_AF-A0A7Z0UWS7-F1
#
_entry.id   AF-A0A7Z0UWS7-F1
#
_cell.length_a   1.000
_cell.length_b   1.000
_cell.length_c   1.000
_cell.angle_alpha   90.00
_cell.angle_beta   90.00
_cell.angle_gamma   90.00
#
_symmetry.space_group_name_H-M   'P 1'
#
loop_
_entity.id
_entity.type
_entity.pdbx_description
1 polymer ?
#
loop_
_entity_poly.entity_id
_entity_poly.type
_entity_poly.pdbx_seq_one_letter_code
_entity_poly.pdbx_strand_id
1 'polypeptide(L)'
;MQWNYLTHRQLQDKISCTGTKKECEEHVRRYDDISKKQDEELRTACANQPNSNDCHRMMREALSYVGEFRSHYGKKSDIKESTKRVLDIANYSGYHTIDTLDKRANYFGAMYGYTEQPWFGVAEEVSRTDLVQAEIAGFKSWVRDAGKVIMKNGKSEFQWIYQNYHNAPANWSDQRLVNEQTDRELQNVHQSYYHRWHPATQFLFNKKVGFTPSEIDPFLDPRNRIHKGRNLIEEFKRKYEVR
;
A
#
# COMPACT_ATOMS: atom_id res chain seq x y z
N MET A 1 -12.92 -4.29 22.05
CA MET A 1 -13.82 -3.49 21.19
C MET A 1 -13.02 -3.18 19.94
N GLN A 2 -13.49 -3.62 18.77
CA GLN A 2 -12.81 -3.48 17.47
C GLN A 2 -13.27 -2.19 16.80
N TRP A 3 -12.37 -1.27 16.42
CA TRP A 3 -12.73 0.05 15.87
C TRP A 3 -12.38 0.18 14.39
N ASN A 4 -13.37 0.07 13.52
CA ASN A 4 -13.24 0.28 12.08
C ASN A 4 -13.70 1.70 11.66
N TYR A 5 -13.11 2.30 10.63
CA TYR A 5 -13.68 3.42 9.85
C TYR A 5 -14.16 4.75 10.42
N LEU A 6 -13.81 5.10 11.65
CA LEU A 6 -13.97 6.49 12.06
C LEU A 6 -13.06 7.39 11.22
N THR A 7 -13.63 8.44 10.62
CA THR A 7 -12.84 9.53 10.03
C THR A 7 -11.87 10.09 11.08
N HIS A 8 -10.79 10.75 10.65
CA HIS A 8 -9.80 11.33 11.57
C HIS A 8 -10.43 12.14 12.71
N ARG A 9 -11.49 12.88 12.38
CA ARG A 9 -12.27 13.70 13.32
C ARG A 9 -13.07 12.86 14.31
N GLN A 10 -13.74 11.81 13.84
CA GLN A 10 -14.52 10.92 14.70
C GLN A 10 -13.63 10.09 15.64
N LEU A 11 -12.41 9.78 15.22
CA LEU A 11 -11.42 9.13 16.07
C LEU A 11 -10.88 10.07 17.16
N GLN A 12 -10.51 11.30 16.80
CA GLN A 12 -10.13 12.33 17.78
C GLN A 12 -11.26 12.56 18.78
N ASP A 13 -12.49 12.73 18.30
CA ASP A 13 -13.66 12.97 19.13
C ASP A 13 -13.95 11.78 20.06
N LYS A 14 -13.74 10.54 19.60
CA LYS A 14 -13.92 9.35 20.43
C LYS A 14 -12.91 9.24 21.58
N ILE A 15 -11.67 9.64 21.34
CA ILE A 15 -10.59 9.57 22.34
C ILE A 15 -10.69 10.76 23.30
N SER A 16 -11.24 11.90 22.85
CA SER A 16 -11.61 13.02 23.70
C SER A 16 -12.94 12.76 24.40
N CYS A 17 -12.94 11.93 25.43
CA CYS A 17 -14.05 11.93 26.37
C CYS A 17 -13.75 12.87 27.54
N THR A 18 -14.65 13.82 27.78
CA THR A 18 -14.71 14.62 29.01
C THR A 18 -16.05 14.36 29.68
N GLY A 19 -16.05 13.72 30.85
CA GLY A 19 -17.28 13.36 31.57
C GLY A 19 -17.08 12.21 32.54
N THR A 20 -18.19 11.65 33.03
CA THR A 20 -18.23 10.47 33.89
C THR A 20 -17.85 9.21 33.12
N LYS A 21 -17.41 8.16 33.84
CA LYS A 21 -17.04 6.86 33.23
C LYS A 21 -18.16 6.28 32.35
N LYS A 22 -19.42 6.42 32.76
CA LYS A 22 -20.59 5.94 32.02
C LYS A 22 -20.81 6.72 30.71
N GLU A 23 -20.68 8.04 30.76
CA GLU A 23 -20.77 8.90 29.56
C GLU A 23 -19.65 8.59 28.57
N CYS A 24 -18.44 8.32 29.06
CA CYS A 24 -17.34 7.88 28.20
C CYS A 24 -17.60 6.51 27.56
N GLU A 25 -18.17 5.55 28.31
CA GLU A 25 -18.52 4.24 27.76
C GLU A 25 -19.63 4.32 26.72
N GLU A 26 -20.61 5.20 26.89
CA GLU A 26 -21.69 5.43 25.91
C GLU A 26 -21.18 6.19 24.67
N HIS A 27 -20.31 7.19 24.86
CA HIS A 27 -19.64 7.93 23.78
C HIS A 27 -18.80 7.00 22.91
N VAL A 28 -18.00 6.15 23.54
CA VAL A 28 -17.18 5.15 22.87
C VAL A 28 -18.04 4.13 22.12
N ARG A 29 -19.14 3.65 22.72
CA ARG A 29 -20.10 2.73 22.09
C ARG A 29 -20.78 3.33 20.86
N ARG A 30 -21.18 4.60 20.89
CA ARG A 30 -21.75 5.28 19.71
C ARG A 30 -20.80 5.22 18.52
N TYR A 31 -19.52 5.47 18.77
CA TYR A 31 -18.51 5.41 17.74
C TYR A 31 -18.13 3.96 17.33
N ASP A 32 -18.39 2.96 18.17
CA ASP A 32 -18.35 1.53 17.77
C ASP A 32 -19.44 1.20 16.76
N ASP A 33 -20.65 1.71 16.97
CA ASP A 33 -21.77 1.43 16.09
C ASP A 33 -21.65 2.15 14.74
N ILE A 34 -21.19 3.41 14.75
CA ILE A 34 -20.87 4.16 13.53
C ILE A 34 -19.83 3.39 12.69
N SER A 35 -18.80 2.92 13.37
CA SER A 35 -17.71 2.13 12.79
C SER A 35 -18.22 0.88 12.04
N LYS A 36 -19.02 0.05 12.71
CA LYS A 36 -19.59 -1.17 12.10
C LYS A 36 -20.50 -0.85 10.92
N LYS A 37 -21.33 0.18 11.06
CA LYS A 37 -22.23 0.61 9.99
C LYS A 37 -21.45 1.01 8.73
N GLN A 38 -20.33 1.72 8.89
CA GLN A 38 -19.48 2.10 7.76
C GLN A 38 -18.81 0.89 7.09
N ASP A 39 -18.44 -0.15 7.84
CA ASP A 39 -17.96 -1.41 7.23
C ASP A 39 -19.04 -2.10 6.40
N GLU A 40 -20.25 -2.17 6.95
CA GLU A 40 -21.39 -2.80 6.28
C GLU A 40 -21.77 -2.03 5.00
N GLU A 41 -21.76 -0.70 5.07
CA GLU A 41 -21.96 0.16 3.91
C GLU A 41 -20.85 -0.04 2.85
N LEU A 42 -19.57 -0.09 3.26
CA LEU A 42 -18.45 -0.33 2.34
C LEU A 42 -18.59 -1.70 1.66
N ARG A 43 -18.83 -2.74 2.46
CA ARG A 43 -19.02 -4.10 1.97
C ARG A 43 -20.19 -4.17 0.99
N THR A 44 -21.32 -3.57 1.34
CA THR A 44 -22.54 -3.58 0.51
C THR A 44 -22.32 -2.81 -0.79
N ALA A 45 -21.75 -1.60 -0.72
CA ALA A 45 -21.47 -0.77 -1.89
C ALA A 45 -20.53 -1.49 -2.87
N CYS A 46 -19.44 -2.07 -2.37
CA CYS A 46 -18.47 -2.76 -3.20
C CYS A 46 -18.90 -4.16 -3.67
N ALA A 47 -19.81 -4.83 -2.95
CA ALA A 47 -20.37 -6.11 -3.40
C ALA A 47 -21.44 -5.93 -4.49
N ASN A 48 -22.33 -4.95 -4.33
CA ASN A 48 -23.45 -4.73 -5.26
C ASN A 48 -23.03 -4.02 -6.53
N GLN A 49 -22.23 -2.96 -6.39
CA GLN A 49 -21.75 -2.16 -7.52
C GLN A 49 -20.26 -1.86 -7.35
N PRO A 50 -19.38 -2.84 -7.67
CA PRO A 50 -17.94 -2.70 -7.48
C PRO A 50 -17.36 -1.46 -8.16
N ASN A 51 -17.90 -1.08 -9.33
CA ASN A 51 -17.44 0.07 -10.13
C ASN A 51 -18.14 1.40 -9.78
N SER A 52 -18.95 1.44 -8.71
CA SER A 52 -19.63 2.67 -8.29
C SER A 52 -18.65 3.70 -7.73
N ASN A 53 -18.97 4.99 -7.92
CA ASN A 53 -18.23 6.07 -7.29
C ASN A 53 -18.20 5.95 -5.76
N ASP A 54 -19.27 5.40 -5.17
CA ASP A 54 -19.35 5.15 -3.74
C ASP A 54 -18.34 4.09 -3.29
N CYS A 55 -18.26 2.93 -3.95
CA CYS A 55 -17.23 1.94 -3.63
C CYS A 55 -15.81 2.54 -3.78
N HIS A 56 -15.55 3.29 -4.86
CA HIS A 56 -14.24 3.94 -5.07
C HIS A 56 -13.90 4.99 -4.02
N ARG A 57 -14.88 5.76 -3.55
CA ARG A 57 -14.69 6.77 -2.50
C ARG A 57 -14.47 6.10 -1.15
N MET A 58 -15.35 5.18 -0.76
CA MET A 58 -15.29 4.49 0.51
C MET A 58 -14.03 3.63 0.62
N MET A 59 -13.61 2.93 -0.45
CA MET A 59 -12.33 2.21 -0.47
C MET A 59 -11.11 3.11 -0.28
N ARG A 60 -11.15 4.35 -0.80
CA ARG A 60 -10.05 5.32 -0.67
C ARG A 60 -9.92 5.81 0.76
N GLU A 61 -11.03 6.28 1.33
CA GLU A 61 -11.12 6.63 2.75
C GLU A 61 -10.69 5.43 3.59
N ALA A 62 -11.09 4.24 3.13
CA ALA A 62 -10.81 3.02 3.84
C ALA A 62 -9.32 2.74 3.96
N LEU A 63 -8.68 2.59 2.80
CA LEU A 63 -7.26 2.29 2.70
C LEU A 63 -6.39 3.37 3.32
N SER A 64 -6.75 4.66 3.23
CA SER A 64 -6.00 5.74 3.88
C SER A 64 -5.95 5.54 5.40
N TYR A 65 -7.08 5.21 6.03
CA TYR A 65 -7.10 4.95 7.47
C TYR A 65 -6.17 3.81 7.91
N VAL A 66 -6.20 2.66 7.23
CA VAL A 66 -5.44 1.47 7.63
C VAL A 66 -4.00 1.42 7.11
N GLY A 67 -3.71 2.17 6.04
CA GLY A 67 -2.39 2.21 5.39
C GLY A 67 -1.55 3.38 5.88
N GLU A 68 -2.03 4.60 5.66
CA GLU A 68 -1.28 5.85 5.91
C GLU A 68 -1.22 6.20 7.40
N PHE A 69 -2.33 6.04 8.12
CA PHE A 69 -2.46 6.52 9.50
C PHE A 69 -2.34 5.43 10.57
N ARG A 70 -1.82 4.25 10.19
CA ARG A 70 -1.77 3.03 11.03
C ARG A 70 -1.11 3.18 12.40
N SER A 71 -0.25 4.18 12.59
CA SER A 71 0.46 4.43 13.86
C SER A 71 -0.14 5.56 14.70
N HIS A 72 -1.11 6.30 14.16
CA HIS A 72 -1.57 7.55 14.77
C HIS A 72 -2.84 7.38 15.63
N TYR A 73 -3.60 6.30 15.46
CA TYR A 73 -4.97 6.24 15.99
C TYR A 73 -5.38 4.85 16.49
N GLY A 74 -5.65 4.72 17.81
CA GLY A 74 -6.26 3.53 18.43
C GLY A 74 -5.27 2.54 19.06
N LYS A 75 -5.79 1.51 19.75
CA LYS A 75 -4.95 0.42 20.28
C LYS A 75 -4.54 -0.51 19.13
N LYS A 76 -3.33 -1.08 19.21
CA LYS A 76 -2.74 -1.96 18.17
C LYS A 76 -3.67 -3.11 17.73
N SER A 77 -4.45 -3.67 18.66
CA SER A 77 -5.43 -4.73 18.39
C SER A 77 -6.53 -4.31 17.41
N ASP A 78 -6.93 -3.05 17.49
CA ASP A 78 -8.14 -2.56 16.83
C ASP A 78 -7.83 -2.20 15.38
N ILE A 79 -6.66 -1.59 15.16
CA ILE A 79 -6.11 -1.32 13.84
C ILE A 79 -5.96 -2.62 13.03
N LYS A 80 -5.54 -3.72 13.67
CA LYS A 80 -5.33 -5.01 13.00
C LYS A 80 -6.64 -5.59 12.45
N GLU A 81 -7.72 -5.53 13.22
CA GLU A 81 -9.02 -6.02 12.76
C GLU A 81 -9.58 -5.15 11.62
N SER A 82 -9.51 -3.83 11.77
CA SER A 82 -9.99 -2.90 10.75
C SER A 82 -9.24 -3.11 9.46
N THR A 83 -7.91 -3.26 9.55
CA THR A 83 -7.05 -3.63 8.42
C THR A 83 -7.54 -4.92 7.78
N LYS A 84 -7.86 -5.95 8.57
CA LYS A 84 -8.36 -7.22 8.05
C LYS A 84 -9.63 -7.05 7.19
N ARG A 85 -10.67 -6.38 7.71
CA ARG A 85 -11.95 -6.20 6.98
C ARG A 85 -11.78 -5.46 5.66
N VAL A 86 -10.83 -4.55 5.63
CA VAL A 86 -10.57 -3.68 4.48
C VAL A 86 -9.81 -4.43 3.44
N LEU A 87 -8.82 -5.20 3.88
CA LEU A 87 -8.09 -6.10 3.02
C LEU A 87 -8.99 -7.22 2.51
N ASP A 88 -10.01 -7.68 3.24
CA ASP A 88 -11.03 -8.59 2.69
C ASP A 88 -11.68 -7.95 1.45
N ILE A 89 -12.19 -6.73 1.59
CA ILE A 89 -12.85 -6.05 0.46
C ILE A 89 -11.85 -5.71 -0.64
N ALA A 90 -10.70 -5.14 -0.29
CA ALA A 90 -9.64 -4.73 -1.22
C ALA A 90 -9.07 -5.90 -2.01
N ASN A 91 -8.92 -7.09 -1.41
CA ASN A 91 -8.38 -8.24 -2.10
C ASN A 91 -9.43 -8.94 -2.98
N TYR A 92 -10.73 -8.86 -2.70
CA TYR A 92 -11.75 -9.55 -3.51
C TYR A 92 -12.56 -8.62 -4.40
N SER A 93 -13.50 -7.87 -3.83
CA SER A 93 -14.48 -7.09 -4.59
C SER A 93 -14.01 -5.68 -4.94
N GLY A 94 -13.02 -5.14 -4.23
CA GLY A 94 -12.55 -3.75 -4.33
C GLY A 94 -11.18 -3.59 -4.97
N TYR A 95 -10.54 -4.66 -5.45
CA TYR A 95 -9.15 -4.60 -5.92
C TYR A 95 -8.93 -3.62 -7.07
N HIS A 96 -9.89 -3.55 -8.00
CA HIS A 96 -9.86 -2.64 -9.15
C HIS A 96 -9.93 -1.17 -8.74
N THR A 97 -10.40 -0.86 -7.52
CA THR A 97 -10.46 0.52 -7.02
C THR A 97 -9.09 1.10 -6.66
N ILE A 98 -8.04 0.26 -6.58
CA ILE A 98 -6.67 0.62 -6.22
C ILE A 98 -5.89 1.08 -7.47
N ASP A 99 -6.41 2.12 -8.11
CA ASP A 99 -6.00 2.60 -9.44
C ASP A 99 -5.09 3.83 -9.42
N THR A 100 -4.92 4.46 -8.25
CA THR A 100 -4.06 5.63 -8.03
C THR A 100 -2.86 5.29 -7.16
N LEU A 101 -1.80 6.08 -7.28
CA LEU A 101 -0.55 5.84 -6.55
C LEU A 101 -0.73 5.94 -5.03
N ASP A 102 -1.56 6.88 -4.54
CA ASP A 102 -1.91 7.01 -3.12
C ASP A 102 -2.63 5.77 -2.58
N LYS A 103 -3.61 5.24 -3.32
CA LYS A 103 -4.33 4.02 -2.94
C LYS A 103 -3.42 2.80 -2.95
N ARG A 104 -2.49 2.69 -3.91
CA ARG A 104 -1.49 1.62 -3.94
C ARG A 104 -0.58 1.67 -2.71
N ALA A 105 -0.06 2.85 -2.39
CA ALA A 105 0.76 3.03 -1.19
C ALA A 105 -0.01 2.69 0.09
N ASN A 106 -1.26 3.13 0.19
CA ASN A 106 -2.17 2.78 1.30
C ASN A 106 -2.40 1.26 1.40
N TYR A 107 -2.68 0.61 0.27
CA TYR A 107 -2.88 -0.83 0.21
C TYR A 107 -1.62 -1.62 0.62
N PHE A 108 -0.44 -1.22 0.13
CA PHE A 108 0.82 -1.83 0.55
C PHE A 108 1.08 -1.64 2.04
N GLY A 109 0.84 -0.45 2.58
CA GLY A 109 0.96 -0.20 4.02
C GLY A 109 0.02 -1.07 4.86
N ALA A 110 -1.23 -1.23 4.41
CA ALA A 110 -2.21 -2.10 5.05
C ALA A 110 -1.80 -3.59 4.97
N MET A 111 -1.37 -4.06 3.81
CA MET A 111 -0.87 -5.42 3.60
C MET A 111 0.36 -5.70 4.47
N TYR A 112 1.30 -4.77 4.59
CA TYR A 112 2.43 -4.91 5.50
C TYR A 112 1.98 -4.99 6.96
N GLY A 113 1.10 -4.07 7.40
CA GLY A 113 0.57 -4.08 8.77
C GLY A 113 -0.20 -5.35 9.15
N TYR A 114 -0.73 -6.07 8.16
CA TYR A 114 -1.46 -7.32 8.37
C TYR A 114 -0.59 -8.58 8.23
N THR A 115 0.27 -8.63 7.22
CA THR A 115 1.03 -9.83 6.82
C THR A 115 2.49 -9.83 7.30
N GLU A 116 2.98 -8.67 7.73
CA GLU A 116 4.36 -8.41 8.13
C GLU A 116 5.41 -8.74 7.04
N GLN A 117 4.98 -8.88 5.78
CA GLN A 117 5.89 -9.17 4.67
C GLN A 117 6.68 -7.91 4.24
N PRO A 118 8.01 -7.88 4.38
CA PRO A 118 8.82 -6.68 4.14
C PRO A 118 8.68 -6.08 2.75
N TRP A 119 8.39 -6.89 1.72
CA TRP A 119 8.16 -6.40 0.37
C TRP A 119 7.06 -5.32 0.31
N PHE A 120 5.94 -5.53 1.03
CA PHE A 120 4.87 -4.53 1.09
C PHE A 120 5.29 -3.24 1.79
N GLY A 121 6.10 -3.36 2.86
CA GLY A 121 6.62 -2.19 3.58
C GLY A 121 7.53 -1.33 2.71
N VAL A 122 8.44 -1.96 1.96
CA VAL A 122 9.29 -1.27 0.98
C VAL A 122 8.45 -0.68 -0.15
N ALA A 123 7.48 -1.43 -0.69
CA ALA A 123 6.61 -0.96 -1.76
C ALA A 123 5.79 0.27 -1.34
N GLU A 124 5.35 0.33 -0.08
CA GLU A 124 4.74 1.52 0.52
C GLU A 124 5.73 2.70 0.53
N GLU A 125 6.90 2.55 1.16
CA GLU A 125 7.89 3.64 1.28
C GLU A 125 8.31 4.19 -0.09
N VAL A 126 8.55 3.31 -1.06
CA VAL A 126 8.86 3.67 -2.45
C VAL A 126 7.68 4.39 -3.09
N SER A 127 6.45 3.88 -2.96
CA SER A 127 5.26 4.53 -3.55
C SER A 127 5.02 5.93 -2.97
N ARG A 128 5.29 6.14 -1.68
CA ARG A 128 5.21 7.48 -1.05
C ARG A 128 6.28 8.43 -1.56
N THR A 129 7.50 7.93 -1.71
CA THR A 129 8.60 8.70 -2.28
C THR A 129 8.30 9.09 -3.73
N ASP A 130 7.76 8.15 -4.50
CA ASP A 130 7.37 8.36 -5.89
C ASP A 130 6.23 9.37 -6.05
N LEU A 131 5.28 9.47 -5.10
CA LEU A 131 4.26 10.52 -5.10
C LEU A 131 4.89 11.90 -5.15
N VAL A 132 5.83 12.17 -4.24
CA VAL A 132 6.53 13.45 -4.14
C VAL A 132 7.37 13.69 -5.40
N GLN A 133 8.05 12.66 -5.90
CA GLN A 133 8.96 12.82 -7.03
C GLN A 133 8.26 12.93 -8.38
N ALA A 134 7.14 12.24 -8.58
CA ALA A 134 6.36 12.31 -9.81
C ALA A 134 5.86 13.72 -10.10
N GLU A 135 5.56 14.49 -9.05
CA GLU A 135 5.13 15.89 -9.13
C GLU A 135 6.29 16.83 -9.52
N ILE A 136 7.51 16.52 -9.07
CA ILE A 136 8.69 17.38 -9.28
C ILE A 136 9.41 17.08 -10.62
N ALA A 137 9.36 15.83 -11.10
CA ALA A 137 10.29 15.36 -12.13
C ALA A 137 9.63 14.81 -13.42
N GLY A 138 8.31 14.99 -13.60
CA GLY A 138 7.63 14.57 -14.84
C GLY A 138 7.54 13.05 -15.04
N PHE A 139 7.84 12.25 -14.02
CA PHE A 139 7.81 10.78 -14.05
C PHE A 139 6.41 10.18 -13.87
N LYS A 140 5.39 11.02 -13.69
CA LYS A 140 4.02 10.63 -13.36
C LYS A 140 3.45 9.52 -14.25
N SER A 141 3.67 9.59 -15.55
CA SER A 141 3.15 8.59 -16.50
C SER A 141 3.84 7.23 -16.33
N TRP A 142 5.16 7.21 -16.13
CA TRP A 142 5.92 5.98 -15.87
C TRP A 142 5.46 5.34 -14.55
N VAL A 143 5.42 6.09 -13.45
CA VAL A 143 4.99 5.59 -12.14
C VAL A 143 3.55 5.06 -12.17
N ARG A 144 2.66 5.75 -12.89
CA ARG A 144 1.28 5.31 -13.08
C ARG A 144 1.25 3.94 -13.78
N ASP A 145 1.91 3.84 -14.93
CA ASP A 145 1.82 2.67 -15.80
C ASP A 145 2.58 1.46 -15.24
N ALA A 146 3.77 1.67 -14.67
CA ALA A 146 4.53 0.62 -13.98
C ALA A 146 3.73 0.06 -12.80
N GLY A 147 3.17 0.94 -11.97
CA GLY A 147 2.35 0.52 -10.84
C GLY A 147 1.03 -0.17 -11.26
N LYS A 148 0.47 0.13 -12.43
CA LYS A 148 -0.69 -0.63 -12.96
C LYS A 148 -0.31 -2.08 -13.26
N VAL A 149 0.86 -2.29 -13.87
CA VAL A 149 1.37 -3.64 -14.17
C VAL A 149 1.67 -4.39 -12.87
N ILE A 150 2.33 -3.75 -11.90
CA ILE A 150 2.61 -4.35 -10.58
C ILE A 150 1.34 -4.83 -9.90
N MET A 151 0.30 -4.00 -9.84
CA MET A 151 -0.98 -4.40 -9.25
C MET A 151 -1.65 -5.51 -10.05
N LYS A 152 -1.74 -5.36 -11.38
CA LYS A 152 -2.38 -6.37 -12.24
C LYS A 152 -1.72 -7.75 -12.09
N ASN A 153 -0.40 -7.82 -12.19
CA ASN A 153 0.34 -9.08 -12.23
C ASN A 153 0.63 -9.64 -10.83
N GLY A 154 0.67 -8.78 -9.80
CA GLY A 154 0.81 -9.18 -8.40
C GLY A 154 -0.49 -9.63 -7.73
N LYS A 155 -1.67 -9.34 -8.32
CA LYS A 155 -2.99 -9.57 -7.70
C LYS A 155 -3.15 -10.95 -7.05
N SER A 156 -2.86 -12.02 -7.79
CA SER A 156 -3.03 -13.40 -7.29
C SER A 156 -2.10 -13.72 -6.13
N GLU A 157 -0.83 -13.31 -6.21
CA GLU A 157 0.14 -13.48 -5.11
C GLU A 157 -0.25 -12.64 -3.89
N PHE A 158 -0.76 -11.42 -4.07
CA PHE A 158 -1.20 -10.56 -2.98
C PHE A 158 -2.45 -11.12 -2.27
N GLN A 159 -3.40 -11.67 -3.02
CA GLN A 159 -4.56 -12.37 -2.46
C GLN A 159 -4.13 -13.64 -1.72
N TRP A 160 -3.17 -14.39 -2.27
CA TRP A 160 -2.66 -15.61 -1.64
C TRP A 160 -1.95 -15.30 -0.33
N ILE A 161 -1.03 -14.34 -0.31
CA ILE A 161 -0.28 -13.99 0.90
C ILE A 161 -1.20 -13.39 1.96
N TYR A 162 -2.23 -12.62 1.56
CA TYR A 162 -3.25 -12.14 2.48
C TYR A 162 -3.92 -13.29 3.26
N GLN A 163 -4.28 -14.37 2.58
CA GLN A 163 -4.91 -15.54 3.20
C GLN A 163 -3.92 -16.43 3.96
N ASN A 164 -2.66 -16.49 3.52
CA ASN A 164 -1.70 -17.52 3.92
C ASN A 164 -0.45 -16.96 4.63
N TYR A 165 -0.45 -15.70 5.08
CA TYR A 165 0.75 -15.04 5.61
C TYR A 165 1.43 -15.80 6.77
N HIS A 166 0.67 -16.51 7.61
CA HIS A 166 1.22 -17.36 8.67
C HIS A 166 2.06 -18.54 8.15
N ASN A 167 1.76 -19.03 6.95
CA ASN A 167 2.45 -20.14 6.29
C ASN A 167 3.33 -19.67 5.13
N ALA A 168 3.54 -18.36 5.01
CA ALA A 168 4.34 -17.79 3.95
C ALA A 168 5.78 -18.30 4.05
N PRO A 169 6.41 -18.68 2.93
CA PRO A 169 7.81 -19.05 2.97
C PRO A 169 8.64 -17.82 3.39
N ALA A 170 9.71 -18.04 4.15
CA ALA A 170 10.56 -16.95 4.67
C ALA A 170 11.16 -16.05 3.57
N ASN A 171 11.30 -16.59 2.35
CA ASN A 171 11.79 -15.88 1.18
C ASN A 171 10.67 -15.32 0.28
N TRP A 172 9.41 -15.30 0.72
CA TRP A 172 8.29 -14.82 -0.10
C TRP A 172 8.53 -13.42 -0.66
N SER A 173 8.99 -12.49 0.18
CA SER A 173 9.29 -11.11 -0.22
C SER A 173 10.40 -11.02 -1.29
N ASP A 174 11.39 -11.93 -1.23
CA ASP A 174 12.46 -12.01 -2.23
C ASP A 174 11.94 -12.57 -3.56
N GLN A 175 11.17 -13.65 -3.50
CA GLN A 175 10.54 -14.26 -4.68
C GLN A 175 9.61 -13.26 -5.37
N ARG A 176 8.80 -12.52 -4.60
CA ARG A 176 7.92 -11.47 -5.12
C ARG A 176 8.70 -10.39 -5.86
N LEU A 177 9.81 -9.92 -5.28
CA LEU A 177 10.69 -8.94 -5.93
C LEU A 177 11.27 -9.48 -7.25
N VAL A 178 11.76 -10.73 -7.26
CA VAL A 178 12.32 -11.34 -8.47
C VAL A 178 11.25 -11.49 -9.55
N ASN A 179 10.07 -12.03 -9.20
CA ASN A 179 8.96 -12.22 -10.12
C ASN A 179 8.50 -10.88 -10.70
N GLU A 180 8.40 -9.83 -9.89
CA GLU A 180 8.10 -8.49 -10.34
C GLU A 180 9.13 -7.96 -11.33
N GLN A 181 10.39 -7.95 -10.93
CA GLN A 181 11.44 -7.27 -11.69
C GLN A 181 11.83 -8.02 -12.95
N THR A 182 11.41 -9.28 -13.10
CA THR A 182 11.54 -10.09 -14.32
C THR A 182 10.27 -10.14 -15.17
N ASP A 183 9.16 -9.55 -14.70
CA ASP A 183 7.90 -9.50 -15.43
C ASP A 183 8.07 -8.75 -16.77
N ARG A 184 7.70 -9.42 -17.86
CA ARG A 184 7.89 -8.91 -19.23
C ARG A 184 7.09 -7.64 -19.50
N GLU A 185 5.87 -7.54 -18.98
CA GLU A 185 5.03 -6.36 -19.20
C GLU A 185 5.64 -5.15 -18.48
N LEU A 186 6.14 -5.34 -17.27
CA LEU A 186 6.82 -4.31 -16.50
C LEU A 186 8.14 -3.90 -17.17
N GLN A 187 8.89 -4.85 -17.73
CA GLN A 187 10.11 -4.56 -18.50
C GLN A 187 9.83 -3.66 -19.70
N ASN A 188 8.77 -3.95 -20.45
CA ASN A 188 8.39 -3.14 -21.59
C ASN A 188 8.03 -1.71 -21.17
N VAL A 189 7.35 -1.54 -20.02
CA VAL A 189 7.06 -0.21 -19.46
C VAL A 189 8.36 0.53 -19.13
N HIS A 190 9.29 -0.10 -18.41
CA HIS A 190 10.58 0.51 -18.07
C HIS A 190 11.36 0.94 -19.32
N GLN A 191 11.52 0.05 -20.29
CA GLN A 191 12.22 0.33 -21.55
C GLN A 191 11.53 1.46 -22.34
N SER A 192 10.22 1.40 -22.48
CA SER A 192 9.47 2.40 -23.25
C SER A 192 9.60 3.80 -22.66
N TYR A 193 9.49 3.94 -21.34
CA TYR A 193 9.61 5.26 -20.71
C TYR A 193 11.06 5.75 -20.66
N TYR A 194 11.99 4.89 -20.28
CA TYR A 194 13.39 5.25 -20.16
C TYR A 194 13.96 5.75 -21.50
N HIS A 195 13.70 5.06 -22.62
CA HIS A 195 14.15 5.51 -23.95
C HIS A 195 13.47 6.80 -24.44
N ARG A 196 12.28 7.14 -23.92
CA ARG A 196 11.60 8.41 -24.26
C ARG A 196 12.09 9.59 -23.43
N TRP A 197 12.72 9.33 -22.29
CA TRP A 197 13.28 10.39 -21.46
C TRP A 197 14.49 11.03 -22.15
N HIS A 198 14.61 12.34 -22.01
CA HIS A 198 15.81 13.05 -22.45
C HIS A 198 17.04 12.48 -21.71
N PRO A 199 18.23 12.40 -22.32
CA PRO A 199 19.43 11.85 -21.66
C PRO A 199 19.74 12.49 -20.30
N ALA A 200 19.51 13.79 -20.15
CA ALA A 200 19.65 14.48 -18.86
C ALA A 200 18.67 13.94 -17.79
N THR A 201 17.44 13.61 -18.18
CA THR A 201 16.44 13.00 -17.31
C THR A 201 16.82 11.57 -16.94
N GLN A 202 17.33 10.78 -17.89
CA GLN A 202 17.86 9.43 -17.62
C GLN A 202 19.02 9.49 -16.63
N PHE A 203 19.96 10.41 -16.82
CA PHE A 203 21.07 10.63 -15.91
C PHE A 203 20.61 11.00 -14.50
N LEU A 204 19.69 11.96 -14.38
CA LEU A 204 19.12 12.36 -13.09
C LEU A 204 18.38 11.20 -12.42
N PHE A 205 17.61 10.44 -13.19
CA PHE A 205 16.89 9.27 -12.70
C PHE A 205 17.87 8.21 -12.17
N ASN A 206 18.85 7.80 -12.98
CA ASN A 206 19.86 6.81 -12.61
C ASN A 206 20.62 7.24 -11.35
N LYS A 207 21.04 8.50 -11.26
CA LYS A 207 21.68 9.04 -10.06
C LYS A 207 20.78 8.94 -8.82
N LYS A 208 19.50 9.27 -8.95
CA LYS A 208 18.53 9.21 -7.84
C LYS A 208 18.28 7.80 -7.34
N VAL A 209 18.14 6.84 -8.23
CA VAL A 209 17.99 5.43 -7.84
C VAL A 209 19.34 4.80 -7.45
N GLY A 210 20.43 5.58 -7.46
CA GLY A 210 21.77 5.22 -6.99
C GLY A 210 22.59 4.39 -7.99
N PHE A 211 22.30 4.43 -9.29
CA PHE A 211 23.08 3.74 -10.31
C PHE A 211 24.30 4.57 -10.70
N THR A 212 25.39 3.88 -11.01
CA THR A 212 26.65 4.53 -11.37
C THR A 212 26.72 4.80 -12.88
N PRO A 213 27.37 5.89 -13.32
CA PRO A 213 27.48 6.22 -14.75
C PRO A 213 28.29 5.21 -15.58
N SER A 214 29.03 4.29 -14.95
CA SER A 214 29.85 3.27 -15.62
C SER A 214 29.06 2.08 -16.17
N GLU A 215 27.78 1.97 -15.84
CA GLU A 215 26.90 0.91 -16.31
C GLU A 215 26.10 1.40 -17.52
N ILE A 216 25.95 0.56 -18.56
CA ILE A 216 25.06 0.86 -19.69
C ILE A 216 23.63 0.56 -19.27
N ASP A 217 22.77 1.58 -19.26
CA ASP A 217 21.37 1.52 -18.88
C ASP A 217 21.07 0.67 -17.64
N PRO A 218 21.70 0.99 -16.50
CA PRO A 218 21.66 0.15 -15.31
C PRO A 218 20.26 0.00 -14.72
N PHE A 219 19.38 0.97 -14.98
CA PHE A 219 17.98 0.86 -14.65
C PHE A 219 17.24 -0.17 -15.49
N LEU A 220 17.64 -0.43 -16.73
CA LEU A 220 16.96 -1.39 -17.60
C LEU A 220 17.31 -2.84 -17.29
N ASP A 221 18.43 -3.12 -16.61
CA ASP A 221 18.77 -4.48 -16.16
C ASP A 221 17.94 -4.90 -14.93
N PRO A 222 17.08 -5.94 -15.04
CA PRO A 222 16.37 -6.53 -13.92
C PRO A 222 17.25 -6.91 -12.73
N ARG A 223 18.45 -7.43 -12.99
CA ARG A 223 19.36 -7.92 -11.94
C ARG A 223 19.79 -6.79 -11.04
N ASN A 224 20.04 -5.62 -11.62
CA ASN A 224 20.40 -4.40 -10.89
C ASN A 224 19.24 -3.91 -10.01
N ARG A 225 18.01 -3.92 -10.53
CA ARG A 225 16.82 -3.56 -9.74
C ARG A 225 16.51 -4.58 -8.64
N ILE A 226 16.70 -5.88 -8.90
CA ILE A 226 16.58 -6.94 -7.89
C ILE A 226 17.61 -6.75 -6.77
N HIS A 227 18.88 -6.53 -7.12
CA HIS A 227 19.94 -6.32 -6.14
C HIS A 227 19.63 -5.14 -5.22
N LYS A 228 19.19 -4.01 -5.79
CA LYS A 228 18.79 -2.84 -5.00
C LYS A 228 17.53 -3.07 -4.17
N GLY A 229 16.52 -3.71 -4.74
CA GLY A 229 15.30 -4.06 -4.01
C GLY A 229 15.58 -4.96 -2.80
N ARG A 230 16.52 -5.92 -2.93
CA ARG A 230 16.99 -6.74 -1.81
C ARG A 230 17.63 -5.90 -0.72
N ASN A 231 18.51 -4.96 -1.09
CA ASN A 231 19.13 -4.06 -0.12
C ASN A 231 18.08 -3.21 0.62
N LEU A 232 17.07 -2.68 -0.10
CA LEU A 232 15.96 -1.94 0.51
C LEU A 232 15.14 -2.82 1.47
N ILE A 233 14.86 -4.08 1.11
CA ILE A 233 14.17 -5.03 1.99
C ILE A 233 14.99 -5.27 3.26
N GLU A 234 16.29 -5.50 3.16
CA GLU A 234 17.16 -5.74 4.32
C GLU A 234 17.35 -4.49 5.19
N GLU A 235 17.41 -3.30 4.60
CA GLU A 235 17.38 -2.03 5.34
C GLU A 235 16.06 -1.82 6.08
N PHE A 236 14.94 -2.10 5.41
CA PHE A 236 13.61 -1.98 5.99
C PHE A 236 13.43 -2.94 7.16
N LYS A 237 13.83 -4.21 7.02
CA LYS A 237 13.85 -5.18 8.13
C LYS A 237 14.66 -4.67 9.32
N ARG A 238 15.89 -4.20 9.09
CA ARG A 238 16.74 -3.64 10.16
C ARG A 238 16.10 -2.44 10.87
N LYS A 239 15.35 -1.62 10.14
CA LYS A 239 14.66 -0.44 10.69
C LYS A 239 13.44 -0.80 11.55
N TYR A 240 12.72 -1.89 11.21
CA TYR A 240 11.40 -2.19 11.77
C TYR A 240 11.25 -3.53 12.51
N GLU A 241 12.19 -4.47 12.38
CA GLU A 241 12.19 -5.78 13.07
C GLU A 241 13.02 -5.79 14.38
N VAL A 242 13.75 -4.71 14.70
CA VAL A 242 14.52 -4.57 15.98
C VAL A 242 13.63 -4.04 17.12
N ARG A 243 12.37 -4.47 17.22
CA ARG A 243 11.45 -4.10 18.31
C ARG A 243 10.69 -5.30 18.86
#